data_AF-A0A497RHJ4-F1
#
_entry.id   AF-A0A497RHJ4-F1
#
_cell.length_a   1.000
_cell.length_b   1.000
_cell.length_c   1.000
_cell.angle_alpha   90.00
_cell.angle_beta   90.00
_cell.angle_gamma   90.00
#
_symmetry.space_group_name_H-M   'P 1'
#
loop_
_entity.id
_entity.type
_entity.pdbx_description
1 polymer ?
#
loop_
_entity_poly.entity_id
_entity_poly.type
_entity_poly.pdbx_seq_one_letter_code
_entity_poly.pdbx_strand_id
1 'polypeptide(L)'
;MQFINEVYVNFEDDLRDSLRYFNPDAGFLPKGLEVGVRVRDFAADLQPDEEHKEITDYIAGSLKGDKTDDLGGYVLRAANLRKFLG
;
A
#
# COMPACT_ATOMS: atom_id res chain seq x y z
N MET A 1 -16.52 8.80 12.39
CA MET A 1 -16.01 7.43 12.64
C MET A 1 -16.32 6.92 14.06
N GLN A 2 -17.09 7.64 14.88
CA GLN A 2 -17.30 7.30 16.30
C GLN A 2 -17.74 5.83 16.54
N PHE A 3 -18.74 5.34 15.81
CA PHE A 3 -19.18 3.94 15.94
C PHE A 3 -18.08 2.92 15.59
N ILE A 4 -17.27 3.16 14.56
CA ILE A 4 -16.20 2.25 14.16
C ILE A 4 -15.11 2.23 15.25
N ASN A 5 -14.75 3.39 15.78
CA ASN A 5 -13.74 3.48 16.84
C ASN A 5 -14.25 2.87 18.16
N GLU A 6 -15.56 2.89 18.42
CA GLU A 6 -16.18 2.24 19.58
C GLU A 6 -16.18 0.71 19.47
N VAL A 7 -16.39 0.16 18.27
CA VAL A 7 -16.48 -1.30 18.05
C VAL A 7 -15.12 -1.93 17.70
N TYR A 8 -14.22 -1.16 17.11
CA TYR A 8 -12.89 -1.60 16.70
C TYR A 8 -11.83 -0.60 17.16
N VAL A 9 -11.35 -0.82 18.38
CA VAL A 9 -10.41 0.06 19.08
C VAL A 9 -9.09 0.29 18.32
N ASN A 10 -8.64 -0.68 17.52
CA ASN A 10 -7.37 -0.58 16.77
C ASN A 10 -7.57 -0.07 15.34
N PHE A 11 -8.78 0.32 14.92
CA PHE A 11 -9.07 0.65 13.52
C PHE A 11 -8.10 1.69 12.94
N GLU A 12 -7.86 2.78 13.66
CA GLU A 12 -6.99 3.86 13.19
C GLU A 12 -5.52 3.43 13.12
N ASP A 13 -5.05 2.66 14.09
CA ASP A 13 -3.67 2.17 14.13
C ASP A 13 -3.42 1.11 13.06
N ASP A 14 -4.34 0.16 12.87
CA ASP A 14 -4.24 -0.88 11.85
C ASP A 14 -4.34 -0.28 10.43
N LEU A 15 -5.20 0.72 10.25
CA LEU A 15 -5.30 1.44 8.99
C LEU A 15 -4.05 2.28 8.72
N ARG A 16 -3.48 2.93 9.74
CA ARG A 16 -2.22 3.67 9.63
C ARG A 16 -1.05 2.74 9.27
N ASP A 17 -0.93 1.61 9.94
CA ASP A 17 0.13 0.62 9.66
C ASP A 17 0.02 0.07 8.23
N SER A 18 -1.21 -0.25 7.80
CA SER A 18 -1.46 -0.75 6.44
C SER A 18 -1.18 0.31 5.36
N LEU A 19 -1.61 1.54 5.58
CA LEU A 19 -1.48 2.62 4.59
C LEU A 19 -0.03 3.07 4.37
N ARG A 20 0.88 2.81 5.32
CA ARG A 20 2.33 3.05 5.12
C ARG A 20 2.88 2.30 3.90
N TYR A 21 2.33 1.13 3.58
CA TYR A 21 2.77 0.28 2.48
C TYR A 21 1.91 0.44 1.21
N PHE A 22 0.91 1.32 1.23
CA PHE A 22 0.01 1.53 0.12
C PHE A 22 0.66 2.38 -0.98
N ASN A 23 0.71 1.86 -2.20
CA ASN A 23 1.20 2.58 -3.39
C ASN A 23 0.03 2.98 -4.30
N PRO A 24 -0.51 4.22 -4.19
CA PRO A 24 -1.59 4.69 -5.05
C PRO A 24 -1.17 4.89 -6.51
N ASP A 25 0.14 5.10 -6.76
CA ASP A 25 0.68 5.43 -8.09
C ASP A 25 0.99 4.18 -8.93
N ALA A 26 0.87 2.99 -8.34
CA ALA A 26 1.04 1.71 -9.03
C ALA A 26 0.08 1.57 -10.23
N GLY A 27 -1.08 2.23 -10.22
CA GLY A 27 -2.01 2.31 -11.36
C GLY A 27 -2.88 1.08 -11.59
N PHE A 28 -3.04 0.23 -10.57
CA PHE A 28 -3.91 -0.96 -10.61
C PHE A 28 -5.26 -0.75 -9.91
N LEU A 29 -5.53 0.46 -9.41
CA LEU A 29 -6.81 0.77 -8.79
C LEU A 29 -7.93 0.81 -9.85
N PRO A 30 -9.11 0.25 -9.57
CA PRO A 30 -10.26 0.39 -10.44
C PRO A 30 -10.62 1.86 -10.68
N LYS A 31 -11.13 2.17 -11.88
CA LYS A 31 -11.63 3.51 -12.20
C LYS A 31 -12.69 3.95 -11.20
N GLY A 32 -12.62 5.19 -10.74
CA GLY A 32 -13.53 5.74 -9.72
C GLY A 32 -13.18 5.35 -8.28
N LEU A 33 -12.20 4.46 -8.09
CA LEU A 33 -11.58 4.16 -6.80
C LEU A 33 -10.28 4.94 -6.63
N GLU A 34 -10.13 6.09 -7.29
CA GLU A 34 -8.96 6.95 -7.17
C GLU A 34 -8.85 7.45 -5.73
N VAL A 35 -8.11 6.68 -4.95
CA VAL A 35 -7.90 6.80 -3.50
C VAL A 35 -7.29 8.17 -3.13
N GLY A 36 -6.84 8.92 -4.12
CA GLY A 36 -5.99 10.11 -4.01
C GLY A 36 -6.59 11.33 -3.33
N VAL A 37 -7.89 11.39 -3.05
CA VAL A 37 -8.45 12.51 -2.27
C VAL A 37 -8.76 12.06 -0.86
N ARG A 38 -9.61 11.05 -0.68
CA ARG A 38 -10.13 10.69 0.66
C ARG A 38 -9.16 9.94 1.55
N VAL A 39 -8.31 9.08 0.99
CA VAL A 39 -7.27 8.44 1.81
C VAL A 39 -6.13 9.40 2.03
N ARG A 40 -5.78 10.29 1.09
CA ARG A 40 -4.77 11.35 1.37
C ARG A 40 -5.24 12.30 2.46
N ASP A 41 -6.52 12.63 2.53
CA ASP A 41 -7.08 13.42 3.64
C ASP A 41 -7.01 12.66 4.98
N PHE A 42 -7.21 11.34 4.96
CA PHE A 42 -7.05 10.47 6.13
C PHE A 42 -5.57 10.18 6.46
N ALA A 43 -4.70 10.30 5.46
CA ALA A 43 -3.29 9.96 5.44
C ALA A 43 -2.40 11.20 5.34
N ALA A 44 -2.94 12.38 5.67
CA ALA A 44 -2.19 13.64 5.55
C ALA A 44 -0.91 13.64 6.41
N ASP A 45 -0.89 12.81 7.47
CA ASP A 45 0.27 12.60 8.35
C ASP A 45 0.99 11.26 8.12
N LEU A 46 0.57 10.46 7.14
CA LEU A 46 1.16 9.15 6.86
C LEU A 46 2.45 9.30 6.07
N GLN A 47 3.55 8.88 6.69
CA GLN A 47 4.83 8.70 6.02
C GLN A 47 4.81 7.34 5.32
N PRO A 48 4.82 7.28 3.98
CA PRO A 48 4.97 6.02 3.27
C PRO A 48 6.34 5.40 3.58
N ASP A 49 6.41 4.08 3.54
CA ASP A 49 7.69 3.38 3.56
C ASP A 49 8.31 3.49 2.17
N GLU A 50 9.31 4.37 2.03
CA GLU A 50 9.93 4.68 0.73
C GLU A 50 10.59 3.45 0.09
N GLU A 51 11.20 2.56 0.89
CA GLU A 51 11.81 1.34 0.37
C GLU A 51 10.74 0.40 -0.21
N HIS A 52 9.63 0.22 0.51
CA HIS A 52 8.50 -0.55 0.01
C HIS A 52 7.88 0.10 -1.23
N LYS A 53 7.79 1.43 -1.26
CA LYS A 53 7.31 2.18 -2.42
C LYS A 53 8.18 1.92 -3.65
N GLU A 54 9.51 2.03 -3.53
CA GLU A 54 10.45 1.74 -4.63
C GLU A 54 10.30 0.31 -5.17
N ILE A 55 10.17 -0.67 -4.27
CA ILE A 55 9.95 -2.06 -4.66
C ILE A 55 8.61 -2.22 -5.40
N THR A 56 7.54 -1.61 -4.92
CA THR A 56 6.21 -1.72 -5.55
C THR A 56 6.11 -0.93 -6.85
N ASP A 57 6.85 0.17 -7.00
CA ASP A 57 7.00 0.89 -8.27
C ASP A 57 7.69 0.01 -9.32
N TYR A 58 8.75 -0.70 -8.93
CA TYR A 58 9.41 -1.69 -9.81
C TYR A 58 8.44 -2.80 -10.22
N ILE A 59 7.75 -3.42 -9.27
CA ILE A 59 6.77 -4.48 -9.55
C ILE A 59 5.71 -3.96 -10.53
N ALA A 60 5.16 -2.77 -10.29
CA ALA A 60 4.15 -2.17 -11.14
C ALA A 60 4.66 -1.90 -12.57
N GLY A 61 5.88 -1.37 -12.69
CA GLY A 61 6.52 -1.14 -13.99
C GLY A 61 6.79 -2.44 -14.75
N SER A 62 7.29 -3.46 -14.07
CA SER A 62 7.57 -4.78 -14.64
C SER A 62 6.30 -5.49 -15.09
N LEU A 63 5.22 -5.42 -14.31
CA LEU A 63 3.91 -5.95 -14.70
C LEU A 63 3.34 -5.23 -15.93
N LYS A 64 3.45 -3.90 -16.01
CA LYS A 64 3.00 -3.12 -17.19
C LYS A 64 3.84 -3.41 -18.44
N GLY A 65 5.07 -3.90 -18.28
CA GLY A 65 6.00 -4.22 -19.35
C GLY A 65 6.12 -5.71 -19.68
N ASP A 66 5.25 -6.56 -19.13
CA ASP A 66 5.28 -8.02 -19.28
C ASP A 66 6.63 -8.68 -18.92
N LYS A 67 7.35 -8.12 -17.95
CA LYS A 67 8.62 -8.66 -17.43
C LYS A 67 8.39 -9.34 -16.09
N THR A 68 8.38 -10.68 -16.06
CA THR A 68 8.00 -11.44 -14.86
C THR A 68 9.13 -12.23 -14.21
N ASP A 69 10.31 -12.26 -14.82
CA ASP A 69 11.39 -13.20 -14.47
C ASP A 69 11.90 -13.06 -13.03
N ASP A 70 11.82 -11.88 -12.42
CA ASP A 70 12.33 -11.58 -11.08
C ASP A 70 11.28 -11.10 -10.08
N LEU A 71 10.01 -11.03 -10.50
CA LEU A 71 8.92 -10.48 -9.66
C LEU A 71 8.75 -11.22 -8.34
N GLY A 72 8.94 -12.54 -8.33
CA GLY A 72 8.86 -13.34 -7.10
C GLY A 72 9.83 -12.86 -6.02
N GLY A 73 11.05 -12.46 -6.39
CA GLY A 73 12.03 -11.92 -5.46
C GLY A 73 11.63 -10.55 -4.88
N TYR A 74 11.09 -9.68 -5.73
CA TYR A 74 10.60 -8.37 -5.30
C TYR A 74 9.35 -8.48 -4.41
N VAL A 75 8.44 -9.41 -4.69
CA VAL A 75 7.29 -9.72 -3.82
C VAL A 75 7.77 -10.16 -2.44
N LEU A 76 8.78 -11.03 -2.36
CA LEU A 76 9.35 -11.46 -1.09
C LEU A 76 10.05 -10.32 -0.34
N ARG A 77 10.72 -9.40 -1.04
CA ARG A 77 11.31 -8.20 -0.44
C ARG A 77 10.25 -7.27 0.14
N ALA A 78 9.20 -6.97 -0.62
CA ALA A 78 8.06 -6.17 -0.15
C ALA A 78 7.43 -6.80 1.11
N ALA A 79 7.18 -8.12 1.08
CA ALA A 79 6.67 -8.88 2.22
C ALA A 79 7.61 -8.83 3.44
N ASN A 80 8.92 -8.89 3.22
CA ASN A 80 9.90 -8.83 4.31
C ASN A 80 9.89 -7.49 5.04
N LEU A 81 9.66 -6.37 4.34
CA LEU A 81 9.55 -5.05 4.96
C LEU A 81 8.36 -4.99 5.93
N ARG A 82 7.18 -5.44 5.49
CA ARG A 82 5.98 -5.54 6.33
C ARG A 82 5.90 -6.78 7.23
N LYS A 83 6.99 -7.57 7.30
CA LYS A 83 7.15 -8.78 8.13
C LYS A 83 6.14 -9.90 7.88
N PHE A 84 5.43 -9.86 6.76
CA PHE A 84 4.43 -10.86 6.44
C PHE A 84 4.15 -10.93 4.92
N LEU A 85 3.88 -12.14 4.42
CA LEU A 85 3.58 -12.36 3.00
C LEU A 85 2.10 -12.11 2.67
N GLY A 86 1.19 -12.30 3.64
CA GLY A 86 -0.25 -12.12 3.49
C GLY A 86 -0.70 -10.69 3.74
#